data_AF-A0A0D6AYH5-F1
#
_entry.id   AF-A0A0D6AYH5-F1
#
_cell.length_a   1.000
_cell.length_b   1.000
_cell.length_c   1.000
_cell.angle_alpha   90.00
_cell.angle_beta   90.00
_cell.angle_gamma   90.00
#
_symmetry.space_group_name_H-M   'P 1'
#
loop_
_entity.id
_entity.type
_entity.pdbx_description
1 polymer ?
#
loop_
_entity_poly.entity_id
_entity_poly.type
_entity_poly.pdbx_seq_one_letter_code
_entity_poly.pdbx_strand_id
1 'polypeptide(L)'
;MPLNETDRENVLRYCDRDVPPPDFVEAYFDFVKDGDLRSALVREYLSARYIYKLQEALNVSGNKLAAHAKFQIVQFAAIYEALIVHILWTYFEDSSEVREIEYHKTLRKVAAFPKNLAVKTQEGLEVHLSIEAEIKNTRHAIKFDDKVDAAVKIGFVDPSLGEEIKEFFKTRNGVHIENAVKNEIEYEISQAQNAYWRIKPFTTGIRDFLNTGKLSDAARPRPNQVEDDA
;
A
#
# COMPACT_ATOMS: atom_id res chain seq x y z
N MET A 1 -17.03 14.92 -28.90
CA MET A 1 -16.00 14.87 -29.97
C MET A 1 -14.65 15.16 -29.33
N PRO A 2 -13.57 14.47 -29.70
CA PRO A 2 -12.23 14.74 -29.18
C PRO A 2 -11.73 16.14 -29.61
N LEU A 3 -10.69 16.65 -28.94
CA LEU A 3 -9.95 17.84 -29.38
C LEU A 3 -9.42 17.65 -30.81
N ASN A 4 -9.06 18.74 -31.50
CA ASN A 4 -8.41 18.64 -32.81
C ASN A 4 -7.04 17.92 -32.70
N GLU A 5 -6.53 17.42 -33.82
CA GLU A 5 -5.32 16.61 -33.84
C GLU A 5 -4.10 17.32 -33.25
N THR A 6 -3.88 18.58 -33.64
CA THR A 6 -2.77 19.40 -33.13
C THR A 6 -2.80 19.57 -31.62
N ASP A 7 -3.96 19.84 -31.03
CA ASP A 7 -4.10 19.97 -29.58
C ASP A 7 -3.86 18.63 -28.87
N ARG A 8 -4.35 17.52 -29.44
CA ARG A 8 -4.08 16.18 -28.89
C ARG A 8 -2.61 15.85 -28.91
N GLU A 9 -1.93 16.08 -30.04
CA GLU A 9 -0.49 15.83 -30.18
C GLU A 9 0.33 16.68 -29.22
N ASN A 10 -0.06 17.95 -29.02
CA ASN A 10 0.60 18.82 -28.04
C ASN A 10 0.49 18.29 -26.62
N VAL A 11 -0.71 17.84 -26.21
CA VAL A 11 -0.94 17.26 -24.88
C VAL A 11 -0.15 15.96 -24.71
N LEU A 12 -0.23 15.04 -25.68
CA LEU A 12 0.47 13.75 -25.62
C LEU A 12 1.99 13.96 -25.56
N ARG A 13 2.54 14.82 -26.43
CA ARG A 13 3.96 15.15 -26.43
C ARG A 13 4.43 15.76 -25.11
N TYR A 14 3.63 16.62 -24.48
CA TYR A 14 3.96 17.16 -23.15
C TYR A 14 3.98 16.05 -22.10
N CYS A 15 3.00 15.15 -22.13
CA CYS A 15 2.90 14.07 -21.15
C CYS A 15 4.05 13.07 -21.31
N ASP A 16 4.34 12.63 -22.53
CA ASP A 16 5.29 11.56 -22.83
C ASP A 16 6.75 12.00 -22.61
N ARG A 17 7.05 13.31 -22.65
CA ARG A 17 8.40 13.85 -22.46
C ARG A 17 8.99 13.48 -21.09
N ASP A 18 8.18 13.52 -20.04
CA ASP A 18 8.63 13.42 -18.64
C ASP A 18 8.13 12.14 -17.94
N VAL A 19 7.56 11.20 -18.70
CA VAL A 19 7.23 9.85 -18.25
C VAL A 19 8.45 8.96 -18.50
N PRO A 20 9.00 8.28 -17.49
CA PRO A 20 10.17 7.43 -17.68
C PRO A 20 9.85 6.24 -18.59
N PRO A 21 10.85 5.73 -19.34
CA PRO A 21 10.65 4.54 -20.16
C PRO A 21 10.34 3.31 -19.30
N PRO A 22 9.55 2.33 -19.79
CA PRO A 22 9.16 1.15 -19.02
C PRO A 22 10.34 0.39 -18.41
N ASP A 23 11.43 0.18 -19.17
CA ASP A 23 12.62 -0.56 -18.71
C ASP A 23 13.28 0.11 -17.50
N PHE A 24 13.26 1.45 -17.44
CA PHE A 24 13.77 2.19 -16.28
C PHE A 24 12.92 1.94 -15.04
N VAL A 25 11.59 1.85 -15.21
CA VAL A 25 10.66 1.57 -14.12
C VAL A 25 10.73 0.10 -13.70
N GLU A 26 10.94 -0.83 -14.64
CA GLU A 26 11.10 -2.25 -14.33
C GLU A 26 12.28 -2.49 -13.38
N ALA A 27 13.35 -1.70 -13.51
CA ALA A 27 14.49 -1.76 -12.59
C ALA A 27 14.13 -1.43 -11.13
N TYR A 28 13.04 -0.71 -10.85
CA TYR A 28 12.57 -0.52 -9.47
C TYR A 28 12.04 -1.82 -8.82
N PHE A 29 11.64 -2.79 -9.63
CA PHE A 29 10.94 -4.00 -9.19
C PHE A 29 11.68 -5.29 -9.57
N ASP A 30 13.00 -5.19 -9.82
CA ASP A 30 13.89 -6.30 -10.19
C ASP A 30 13.88 -7.49 -9.21
N PHE A 31 13.64 -7.20 -7.93
CA PHE A 31 13.52 -8.21 -6.86
C PHE A 31 12.17 -8.97 -6.88
N VAL A 32 11.19 -8.56 -7.69
CA VAL A 32 9.91 -9.26 -7.85
C VAL A 32 10.08 -10.41 -8.85
N LYS A 33 9.97 -11.64 -8.35
CA LYS A 33 10.17 -12.87 -9.15
C LYS A 33 9.00 -13.18 -10.08
N ASP A 34 7.80 -12.75 -9.70
CA ASP A 34 6.58 -12.94 -10.48
C ASP A 34 6.54 -11.90 -11.62
N GLY A 35 6.68 -12.37 -12.86
CA GLY A 35 6.72 -11.51 -14.04
C GLY A 35 5.40 -10.81 -14.34
N ASP A 36 4.26 -11.44 -14.03
CA ASP A 36 2.94 -10.85 -14.24
C ASP A 36 2.71 -9.72 -13.22
N LEU A 37 3.07 -9.98 -11.96
CA LEU A 37 3.04 -8.95 -10.92
C LEU A 37 3.97 -7.79 -11.26
N ARG A 38 5.21 -8.07 -11.69
CA ARG A 38 6.18 -7.03 -12.06
C ARG A 38 5.65 -6.16 -13.20
N SER A 39 5.09 -6.78 -14.23
CA SER A 39 4.47 -6.07 -15.36
C SER A 39 3.29 -5.20 -14.93
N ALA A 40 2.48 -5.69 -13.99
CA ALA A 40 1.38 -4.92 -13.42
C ALA A 40 1.90 -3.70 -12.64
N LEU A 41 2.93 -3.85 -11.80
CA LEU A 41 3.53 -2.76 -11.03
C LEU A 41 4.09 -1.65 -11.94
N VAL A 42 4.79 -2.03 -13.01
CA VAL A 42 5.29 -1.07 -14.02
C VAL A 42 4.14 -0.30 -14.66
N ARG A 43 3.07 -1.00 -15.06
CA ARG A 43 1.89 -0.37 -15.68
C ARG A 43 1.20 0.61 -14.73
N GLU A 44 0.99 0.23 -13.46
CA GLU A 44 0.34 1.12 -12.48
C GLU A 44 1.20 2.37 -12.21
N TYR A 45 2.53 2.20 -12.11
CA TYR A 45 3.45 3.31 -11.92
C TYR A 45 3.42 4.29 -13.09
N LEU A 46 3.53 3.78 -14.32
CA LEU A 46 3.49 4.60 -15.53
C LEU A 46 2.14 5.29 -15.71
N SER A 47 1.04 4.60 -15.38
CA SER A 47 -0.32 5.17 -15.44
C SER A 47 -0.48 6.32 -14.45
N ALA A 48 -0.03 6.15 -13.21
CA ALA A 48 -0.05 7.21 -12.21
C ALA A 48 0.81 8.41 -12.65
N ARG A 49 2.00 8.16 -13.19
CA ARG A 49 2.90 9.21 -13.68
C ARG A 49 2.32 9.96 -14.87
N TYR A 50 1.72 9.25 -15.81
CA TYR A 50 1.03 9.86 -16.96
C TYR A 50 -0.14 10.74 -16.51
N ILE A 51 -0.96 10.28 -15.56
CA ILE A 51 -2.09 11.06 -15.03
C ILE A 51 -1.64 12.34 -14.31
N TYR A 52 -0.49 12.31 -13.65
CA TYR A 52 0.15 13.52 -13.12
C TYR A 52 0.56 14.47 -14.24
N LYS A 53 1.26 13.99 -15.27
CA LYS A 53 1.67 14.85 -16.39
C LYS A 53 0.48 15.43 -17.16
N LEU A 54 -0.59 14.65 -17.31
CA LEU A 54 -1.84 15.12 -17.91
C LEU A 54 -2.52 16.20 -17.06
N GLN A 55 -2.50 16.05 -15.74
CA GLN A 55 -2.97 17.10 -14.82
C GLN A 55 -2.20 18.40 -15.04
N GLU A 56 -0.87 18.33 -15.11
CA GLU A 56 -0.01 19.50 -15.36
C GLU A 56 -0.27 20.11 -16.74
N ALA A 57 -0.32 19.29 -17.80
CA ALA A 57 -0.56 19.75 -19.18
C ALA A 57 -1.85 20.55 -19.32
N LEU A 58 -2.89 20.13 -18.60
CA LEU A 58 -4.21 20.75 -18.63
C LEU A 58 -4.37 21.87 -17.57
N ASN A 59 -3.37 22.08 -16.71
CA ASN A 59 -3.40 23.01 -15.58
C ASN A 59 -4.71 22.91 -14.78
N VAL A 60 -5.11 21.68 -14.42
CA VAL A 60 -6.41 21.45 -13.77
C VAL A 60 -6.41 21.92 -12.31
N SER A 61 -7.57 22.38 -11.85
CA SER A 61 -7.79 22.89 -10.50
C SER A 61 -9.10 22.38 -9.89
N GLY A 62 -9.28 22.60 -8.58
CA GLY A 62 -10.48 22.21 -7.83
C GLY A 62 -10.77 20.70 -7.92
N ASN A 63 -12.03 20.33 -8.14
CA ASN A 63 -12.47 18.93 -8.19
C ASN A 63 -11.75 18.09 -9.27
N LYS A 64 -11.30 18.71 -10.36
CA LYS A 64 -10.51 18.02 -11.38
C LYS A 64 -9.14 17.63 -10.82
N LEU A 65 -8.46 18.55 -10.15
CA LEU A 65 -7.19 18.27 -9.48
C LEU A 65 -7.36 17.16 -8.43
N ALA A 66 -8.41 17.22 -7.62
CA ALA A 66 -8.73 16.17 -6.64
C ALA A 66 -8.95 14.79 -7.30
N ALA A 67 -9.57 14.73 -8.49
CA ALA A 67 -9.74 13.49 -9.23
C ALA A 67 -8.41 12.89 -9.73
N HIS A 68 -7.50 13.74 -10.23
CA HIS A 68 -6.16 13.32 -10.62
C HIS A 68 -5.33 12.87 -9.40
N ALA A 69 -5.39 13.60 -8.29
CA ALA A 69 -4.73 13.22 -7.03
C ALA A 69 -5.27 11.90 -6.50
N LYS A 70 -6.59 11.72 -6.46
CA LYS A 70 -7.25 10.47 -6.07
C LYS A 70 -6.75 9.28 -6.87
N PHE A 71 -6.70 9.40 -8.20
CA PHE A 71 -6.19 8.30 -9.04
C PHE A 71 -4.75 7.95 -8.69
N GLN A 72 -3.86 8.94 -8.58
CA GLN A 72 -2.46 8.73 -8.25
C GLN A 72 -2.27 8.06 -6.88
N ILE A 73 -2.95 8.54 -5.84
CA ILE A 73 -2.89 7.98 -4.48
C ILE A 73 -3.33 6.53 -4.48
N VAL A 74 -4.44 6.21 -5.16
CA VAL A 74 -4.93 4.83 -5.26
C VAL A 74 -3.89 3.93 -5.91
N GLN A 75 -3.24 4.38 -7.00
CA GLN A 75 -2.26 3.58 -7.71
C GLN A 75 -0.96 3.37 -6.93
N PHE A 76 -0.39 4.43 -6.36
CA PHE A 76 0.82 4.29 -5.55
C PHE A 76 0.56 3.47 -4.28
N ALA A 77 -0.57 3.66 -3.60
CA ALA A 77 -0.96 2.82 -2.46
C ALA A 77 -1.09 1.34 -2.85
N ALA A 78 -1.64 1.04 -4.02
CA ALA A 78 -1.73 -0.33 -4.54
C ALA A 78 -0.34 -0.94 -4.84
N ILE A 79 0.60 -0.15 -5.36
CA ILE A 79 1.99 -0.58 -5.56
C ILE A 79 2.65 -0.94 -4.22
N TYR A 80 2.52 -0.09 -3.20
CA TYR A 80 3.02 -0.39 -1.85
C TYR A 80 2.41 -1.67 -1.29
N GLU A 81 1.08 -1.80 -1.38
CA GLU A 81 0.36 -2.97 -0.89
C GLU A 81 0.86 -4.25 -1.55
N ALA A 82 0.91 -4.25 -2.89
CA ALA A 82 1.34 -5.40 -3.67
C ALA A 82 2.77 -5.81 -3.36
N LEU A 83 3.69 -4.84 -3.22
CA LEU A 83 5.08 -5.11 -2.89
C LEU A 83 5.26 -5.65 -1.47
N ILE A 84 4.64 -5.04 -0.46
CA ILE A 84 4.74 -5.52 0.92
C ILE A 84 4.20 -6.95 1.01
N VAL A 85 3.03 -7.21 0.43
CA VAL A 85 2.46 -8.57 0.38
C VAL A 85 3.41 -9.52 -0.34
N HIS A 86 3.89 -9.18 -1.53
CA HIS A 86 4.80 -10.04 -2.27
C HIS A 86 6.06 -10.38 -1.46
N ILE A 87 6.69 -9.38 -0.83
CA ILE A 87 7.93 -9.58 -0.07
C ILE A 87 7.70 -10.45 1.17
N LEU A 88 6.67 -10.17 1.97
CA LEU A 88 6.37 -10.94 3.18
C LEU A 88 6.19 -12.43 2.86
N TRP A 89 5.41 -12.76 1.83
CA TRP A 89 5.08 -14.16 1.53
C TRP A 89 6.02 -14.85 0.52
N THR A 90 6.93 -14.12 -0.12
CA THR A 90 7.93 -14.73 -1.03
C THR A 90 9.28 -14.94 -0.35
N TYR A 91 9.65 -14.04 0.57
CA TYR A 91 10.97 -14.05 1.20
C TYR A 91 10.92 -14.33 2.71
N PHE A 92 9.79 -14.05 3.38
CA PHE A 92 9.69 -14.10 4.85
C PHE A 92 8.50 -14.92 5.36
N GLU A 93 7.94 -15.83 4.55
CA GLU A 93 6.74 -16.59 4.93
C GLU A 93 6.90 -17.36 6.26
N ASP A 94 8.12 -17.82 6.55
CA ASP A 94 8.46 -18.55 7.77
C ASP A 94 8.98 -17.68 8.92
N SER A 95 9.06 -16.37 8.76
CA SER A 95 9.54 -15.47 9.81
C SER A 95 8.56 -15.40 10.99
N SER A 96 9.07 -15.07 12.17
CA SER A 96 8.23 -14.88 13.37
C SER A 96 7.17 -13.81 13.18
N GLU A 97 7.52 -12.73 12.49
CA GLU A 97 6.68 -11.55 12.26
C GLU A 97 5.52 -11.86 11.31
N VAL A 98 5.76 -12.66 10.25
CA VAL A 98 4.69 -13.10 9.35
C VAL A 98 3.78 -14.10 10.06
N ARG A 99 4.33 -15.03 10.85
CA ARG A 99 3.52 -15.96 11.65
C ARG A 99 2.65 -15.23 12.68
N GLU A 100 3.18 -14.20 13.33
CA GLU A 100 2.43 -13.40 14.32
C GLU A 100 1.16 -12.78 13.72
N ILE A 101 1.21 -12.31 12.46
CA ILE A 101 0.04 -11.71 11.79
C ILE A 101 -0.86 -12.76 11.11
N GLU A 102 -0.32 -13.92 10.75
CA GLU A 102 -1.09 -15.02 10.17
C GLU A 102 -1.94 -15.76 11.19
N TYR A 103 -1.51 -15.83 12.44
CA TYR A 103 -2.18 -16.62 13.47
C TYR A 103 -2.77 -15.74 14.55
N HIS A 104 -4.04 -15.99 14.88
CA HIS A 104 -4.66 -15.36 16.04
C HIS A 104 -5.26 -16.41 16.97
N LYS A 105 -5.22 -16.09 18.26
CA LYS A 105 -5.83 -16.90 19.31
C LYS A 105 -7.33 -16.62 19.33
N THR A 106 -8.12 -17.68 19.35
CA THR A 106 -9.57 -17.60 19.49
C THR A 106 -10.07 -18.70 20.43
N LEU A 107 -11.30 -18.54 20.93
CA LEU A 107 -11.94 -19.53 21.76
C LEU A 107 -12.81 -20.43 20.90
N ARG A 108 -12.44 -21.71 20.80
CA ARG A 108 -13.24 -22.73 20.13
C ARG A 108 -14.05 -23.49 21.16
N LYS A 109 -15.38 -23.48 21.00
CA LYS A 109 -16.28 -24.32 21.81
C LYS A 109 -15.99 -25.80 21.55
N VAL A 110 -15.70 -26.55 22.61
CA VAL A 110 -15.31 -27.97 22.51
C VAL A 110 -16.38 -28.93 23.03
N ALA A 111 -17.23 -28.44 23.94
CA ALA A 111 -18.28 -29.26 24.52
C ALA A 111 -19.46 -28.39 24.97
N ALA A 112 -20.63 -29.03 25.06
CA ALA A 112 -21.75 -28.49 25.80
C ALA A 112 -21.70 -29.02 27.24
N PHE A 113 -22.17 -28.21 28.20
CA PHE A 113 -22.47 -28.73 29.53
C PHE A 113 -23.54 -29.84 29.43
N PRO A 114 -23.57 -30.79 30.39
CA PRO A 114 -24.64 -31.78 30.46
C PRO A 114 -26.01 -31.08 30.44
N LYS A 115 -27.03 -31.69 29.80
CA LYS A 115 -28.36 -31.09 29.61
C LYS A 115 -29.04 -30.57 30.89
N ASN A 116 -28.65 -31.08 32.05
CA ASN A 116 -29.21 -30.73 33.35
C ASN A 116 -28.38 -29.70 34.13
N LEU A 117 -27.31 -29.17 33.52
CA LEU A 117 -26.40 -28.21 34.14
C LEU A 117 -26.38 -26.92 33.32
N ALA A 118 -27.08 -25.90 33.84
CA ALA A 118 -27.03 -24.54 33.30
C ALA A 118 -26.09 -23.71 34.16
N VAL A 119 -24.93 -23.36 33.61
CA VAL A 119 -23.97 -22.46 34.27
C VAL A 119 -24.14 -21.07 33.69
N LYS A 120 -24.35 -20.08 34.55
CA LYS A 120 -24.47 -18.67 34.17
C LYS A 120 -23.50 -17.80 34.95
N THR A 121 -23.09 -16.67 34.38
CA THR A 121 -22.32 -15.65 35.11
C THR A 121 -23.19 -14.97 36.16
N GLN A 122 -22.58 -14.15 37.02
CA GLN A 122 -23.33 -13.33 37.97
C GLN A 122 -24.28 -12.34 37.28
N GLU A 123 -23.98 -11.91 36.05
CA GLU A 123 -24.90 -11.09 35.22
C GLU A 123 -25.93 -11.91 34.44
N GLY A 124 -25.96 -13.24 34.61
CA GLY A 124 -26.92 -14.13 33.97
C GLY A 124 -26.56 -14.56 32.54
N LEU A 125 -25.33 -14.33 32.08
CA LEU A 125 -24.84 -14.74 30.76
C LEU A 125 -24.57 -16.25 30.71
N GLU A 126 -24.83 -16.90 29.58
CA GLU A 126 -24.58 -18.34 29.41
C GLU A 126 -23.07 -18.64 29.34
N VAL A 127 -22.62 -19.65 30.07
CA VAL A 127 -21.22 -20.09 30.06
C VAL A 127 -21.03 -21.21 29.04
N HIS A 128 -19.90 -21.20 28.33
CA HIS A 128 -19.50 -22.24 27.38
C HIS A 128 -18.12 -22.81 27.73
N LEU A 129 -17.94 -24.11 27.50
CA LEU A 129 -16.64 -24.77 27.59
C LEU A 129 -15.88 -24.58 26.28
N SER A 130 -14.80 -23.80 26.35
CA SER A 130 -13.97 -23.47 25.20
C SER A 130 -12.51 -23.81 25.49
N ILE A 131 -11.75 -24.10 24.43
CA ILE A 131 -10.30 -24.13 24.45
C ILE A 131 -9.75 -22.93 23.67
N GLU A 132 -8.56 -22.48 24.03
CA GLU A 132 -7.79 -21.58 23.20
C GLU A 132 -7.28 -22.37 21.99
N ALA A 133 -7.63 -21.91 20.80
CA ALA A 133 -7.19 -22.46 19.53
C ALA A 133 -6.50 -21.35 18.73
N GLU A 134 -5.49 -21.74 17.98
CA GLU A 134 -4.80 -20.84 17.05
C GLU A 134 -5.37 -21.06 15.65
N ILE A 135 -5.91 -20.01 15.04
CA ILE A 135 -6.48 -20.08 13.69
C ILE A 135 -5.63 -19.25 12.74
N LYS A 136 -5.28 -19.87 11.61
CA LYS A 136 -4.61 -19.21 10.49
C LYS A 136 -5.60 -18.33 9.72
N ASN A 137 -5.30 -17.05 9.62
CA ASN A 137 -5.98 -16.10 8.75
C ASN A 137 -5.55 -16.31 7.29
N THR A 138 -6.45 -15.98 6.36
CA THR A 138 -6.06 -15.83 4.96
C THR A 138 -5.30 -14.51 4.79
N ARG A 139 -4.38 -14.45 3.82
CA ARG A 139 -3.56 -13.26 3.55
C ARG A 139 -4.40 -11.99 3.32
N HIS A 140 -5.60 -12.15 2.76
CA HIS A 140 -6.55 -11.05 2.51
C HIS A 140 -7.28 -10.56 3.77
N ALA A 141 -7.43 -11.40 4.79
CA ALA A 141 -8.11 -11.05 6.03
C ALA A 141 -7.21 -10.25 7.00
N ILE A 142 -5.89 -10.36 6.84
CA ILE A 142 -4.91 -9.62 7.64
C ILE A 142 -4.95 -8.14 7.23
N LYS A 143 -5.07 -7.24 8.21
CA LYS A 143 -5.10 -5.80 7.94
C LYS A 143 -3.80 -5.36 7.29
N PHE A 144 -3.89 -4.32 6.45
CA PHE A 144 -2.69 -3.83 5.77
C PHE A 144 -1.69 -3.22 6.76
N ASP A 145 -2.15 -2.48 7.77
CA ASP A 145 -1.31 -1.92 8.82
C ASP A 145 -0.45 -3.00 9.50
N ASP A 146 -1.03 -4.16 9.83
CA ASP A 146 -0.30 -5.28 10.44
C ASP A 146 0.79 -5.83 9.50
N LYS A 147 0.56 -5.81 8.18
CA LYS A 147 1.57 -6.20 7.17
C LYS A 147 2.70 -5.18 7.10
N VAL A 148 2.38 -3.89 7.16
CA VAL A 148 3.40 -2.83 7.21
C VAL A 148 4.22 -2.95 8.50
N ASP A 149 3.58 -3.20 9.63
CA ASP A 149 4.26 -3.42 10.91
C ASP A 149 5.19 -4.62 10.88
N ALA A 150 4.76 -5.74 10.31
CA ALA A 150 5.63 -6.90 10.09
C ALA A 150 6.81 -6.54 9.18
N ALA A 151 6.60 -5.77 8.11
CA ALA A 151 7.66 -5.33 7.20
C ALA A 151 8.71 -4.44 7.89
N VAL A 152 8.26 -3.54 8.77
CA VAL A 152 9.14 -2.70 9.59
C VAL A 152 9.88 -3.52 10.65
N LYS A 153 9.21 -4.47 11.32
CA LYS A 153 9.83 -5.38 12.31
C LYS A 153 10.90 -6.27 11.67
N ILE A 154 10.64 -6.80 10.48
CA ILE A 154 11.63 -7.58 9.71
C ILE A 154 12.81 -6.68 9.31
N GLY A 155 12.53 -5.42 8.98
CA GLY A 155 13.52 -4.40 8.75
C GLY A 155 13.76 -4.05 7.28
N PHE A 156 12.91 -4.49 6.34
CA PHE A 156 13.01 -4.08 4.93
C PHE A 156 12.25 -2.79 4.61
N VAL A 157 11.56 -2.20 5.60
CA VAL A 157 10.89 -0.91 5.52
C VAL A 157 11.34 -0.03 6.69
N ASP A 158 11.73 1.20 6.39
CA ASP A 158 12.05 2.19 7.42
C ASP A 158 10.78 2.55 8.23
N PRO A 159 10.85 2.66 9.58
CA PRO A 159 9.68 2.96 10.40
C PRO A 159 8.92 4.23 9.99
N SER A 160 9.62 5.31 9.64
CA SER A 160 8.97 6.57 9.26
C SER A 160 8.26 6.44 7.90
N LEU A 161 8.87 5.71 6.97
CA LEU A 161 8.25 5.37 5.70
C LEU A 161 7.06 4.42 5.87
N GLY A 162 7.12 3.49 6.83
CA GLY A 162 6.02 2.61 7.19
C GLY A 162 4.77 3.37 7.61
N GLU A 163 4.92 4.39 8.46
CA GLU A 163 3.80 5.25 8.86
C GLU A 163 3.23 6.06 7.68
N GLU A 164 4.08 6.60 6.79
CA GLU A 164 3.61 7.26 5.58
C GLU A 164 2.84 6.30 4.65
N ILE A 165 3.30 5.05 4.48
CA ILE A 165 2.62 4.03 3.68
C ILE A 165 1.23 3.70 4.25
N LYS A 166 1.10 3.59 5.58
CA LYS A 166 -0.21 3.40 6.24
C LYS A 166 -1.14 4.59 5.97
N GLU A 167 -0.63 5.81 6.02
CA GLU A 167 -1.43 6.99 5.70
C GLU A 167 -1.87 7.01 4.23
N PHE A 168 -0.99 6.69 3.27
CA PHE A 168 -1.37 6.56 1.86
C PHE A 168 -2.49 5.53 1.66
N PHE A 169 -2.42 4.39 2.36
CA PHE A 169 -3.46 3.36 2.31
C PHE A 169 -4.78 3.83 2.92
N LYS A 170 -4.74 4.58 4.02
CA LYS A 170 -5.91 5.19 4.64
C LYS A 170 -6.55 6.22 3.70
N THR A 171 -5.77 7.10 3.07
CA THR A 171 -6.28 8.05 2.06
C THR A 171 -6.90 7.30 0.88
N ARG A 172 -6.25 6.24 0.39
CA ARG A 172 -6.80 5.35 -0.66
C ARG A 172 -8.16 4.75 -0.25
N ASN A 173 -8.35 4.39 1.02
CA ASN A 173 -9.63 3.84 1.51
C ASN A 173 -10.78 4.86 1.51
N GLY A 174 -10.49 6.15 1.35
CA GLY A 174 -11.47 7.17 0.97
C GLY A 174 -12.08 6.95 -0.42
N VAL A 175 -11.65 5.94 -1.19
CA VAL A 175 -12.32 5.57 -2.44
C VAL A 175 -13.74 5.10 -2.15
N HIS A 176 -13.95 4.48 -0.98
CA HIS A 176 -15.26 4.19 -0.42
C HIS A 176 -15.84 5.49 0.14
N ILE A 177 -16.89 6.02 -0.51
CA ILE A 177 -17.45 7.34 -0.20
C ILE A 177 -17.87 7.46 1.27
N GLU A 178 -18.44 6.40 1.86
CA GLU A 178 -18.79 6.37 3.29
C GLU A 178 -17.58 6.58 4.20
N ASN A 179 -16.44 5.95 3.88
CA ASN A 179 -15.19 6.15 4.62
C ASN A 179 -14.64 7.56 4.39
N ALA A 180 -14.74 8.10 3.18
CA ALA A 180 -14.30 9.47 2.88
C ALA A 180 -15.09 10.49 3.70
N VAL A 181 -16.41 10.34 3.78
CA VAL A 181 -17.27 11.23 4.57
C VAL A 181 -16.99 11.07 6.06
N LYS A 182 -16.89 9.83 6.55
CA LYS A 182 -16.66 9.56 7.98
C LYS A 182 -15.32 10.11 8.49
N ASN A 183 -14.28 10.06 7.66
CA ASN A 183 -12.92 10.46 8.05
C ASN A 183 -12.48 11.78 7.40
N GLU A 184 -13.41 12.51 6.78
CA GLU A 184 -13.16 13.81 6.14
C GLU A 184 -11.96 13.78 5.18
N ILE A 185 -11.87 12.73 4.35
CA ILE A 185 -10.74 12.52 3.44
C ILE A 185 -10.89 13.41 2.21
N GLU A 186 -9.99 14.38 2.08
CA GLU A 186 -9.77 15.14 0.86
C GLU A 186 -8.51 14.64 0.13
N TYR A 187 -8.56 14.64 -1.20
CA TYR A 187 -7.46 14.20 -2.04
C TYR A 187 -6.63 15.39 -2.47
N GLU A 188 -5.43 15.49 -1.93
CA GLU A 188 -4.50 16.58 -2.23
C GLU A 188 -3.37 16.11 -3.14
N ILE A 189 -2.87 17.04 -3.96
CA ILE A 189 -1.72 16.76 -4.83
C ILE A 189 -0.44 16.47 -4.03
N SER A 190 -0.29 17.10 -2.86
CA SER A 190 0.82 16.90 -1.92
C SER A 190 0.94 15.43 -1.49
N GLN A 191 -0.20 14.78 -1.18
CA GLN A 191 -0.28 13.38 -0.82
C GLN A 191 0.14 12.47 -1.98
N ALA A 192 -0.34 12.77 -3.20
CA ALA A 192 0.05 12.03 -4.41
C ALA A 192 1.55 12.16 -4.71
N GLN A 193 2.12 13.37 -4.57
CA GLN A 193 3.55 13.61 -4.75
C GLN A 193 4.39 12.87 -3.71
N ASN A 194 4.00 12.88 -2.44
CA ASN A 194 4.68 12.14 -1.39
C ASN A 194 4.66 10.63 -1.71
N ALA A 195 3.51 10.06 -2.06
CA ALA A 195 3.39 8.66 -2.42
C ALA A 195 4.26 8.29 -3.63
N TYR A 196 4.41 9.19 -4.61
CA TYR A 196 5.34 9.00 -5.73
C TYR A 196 6.80 9.04 -5.28
N TRP A 197 7.22 10.09 -4.56
CA TRP A 197 8.60 10.30 -4.14
C TRP A 197 9.11 9.20 -3.21
N ARG A 198 8.20 8.58 -2.46
CA ARG A 198 8.52 7.46 -1.55
C ARG A 198 8.77 6.13 -2.28
N ILE A 199 8.43 5.97 -3.55
CA ILE A 199 8.65 4.69 -4.27
C ILE A 199 10.15 4.37 -4.36
N LYS A 200 10.99 5.37 -4.64
CA LYS A 200 12.44 5.19 -4.77
C LYS A 200 13.11 4.74 -3.46
N PRO A 201 12.97 5.45 -2.32
CA PRO A 201 13.56 4.98 -1.06
C PRO A 201 12.95 3.64 -0.63
N PHE A 202 11.66 3.41 -0.85
CA PHE A 202 11.02 2.13 -0.53
C PHE A 202 11.63 0.95 -1.28
N THR A 203 11.71 1.03 -2.61
CA THR A 203 12.28 -0.04 -3.45
C THR A 203 13.77 -0.22 -3.24
N THR A 204 14.50 0.87 -2.95
CA THR A 204 15.91 0.82 -2.54
C THR A 204 16.07 0.08 -1.22
N GLY A 205 15.23 0.37 -0.22
CA GLY A 205 15.24 -0.31 1.08
C GLY A 205 15.00 -1.80 0.98
N ILE A 206 14.01 -2.22 0.18
CA ILE A 206 13.76 -3.64 -0.09
C ILE A 206 15.00 -4.28 -0.71
N ARG A 207 15.58 -3.68 -1.76
CA ARG A 207 16.75 -4.23 -2.45
C ARG A 207 17.95 -4.35 -1.53
N ASP A 208 18.27 -3.30 -0.79
CA ASP A 208 19.41 -3.27 0.12
C ASP A 208 19.24 -4.29 1.25
N PHE A 209 18.04 -4.41 1.80
CA PHE A 209 17.74 -5.38 2.84
C PHE A 209 17.84 -6.82 2.33
N LEU A 210 17.26 -7.12 1.16
CA LEU A 210 17.35 -8.47 0.57
C LEU A 210 18.80 -8.86 0.24
N ASN A 211 19.65 -7.91 -0.12
CA ASN A 211 21.06 -8.17 -0.47
C ASN A 211 22.00 -8.21 0.75
N THR A 212 21.75 -7.39 1.77
CA THR A 212 22.72 -7.13 2.86
C THR A 212 22.17 -7.39 4.27
N GLY A 213 20.86 -7.59 4.40
CA GLY A 213 20.16 -7.68 5.69
C GLY A 213 20.06 -6.35 6.44
N LYS A 214 20.35 -5.21 5.78
CA LYS A 214 20.34 -3.88 6.40
C LYS A 214 19.73 -2.84 5.47
N LEU A 215 19.03 -1.86 6.04
CA LEU A 215 18.59 -0.67 5.33
C LEU A 215 19.75 0.31 5.18
N SER A 216 19.97 0.82 3.97
CA SER A 216 20.87 1.93 3.73
C SER A 216 20.22 3.27 4.08
N ASP A 217 21.03 4.32 4.21
CA ASP A 217 20.50 5.68 4.40
C ASP A 217 19.66 6.16 3.20
N ALA A 218 19.87 5.60 2.00
CA ALA A 218 19.09 5.91 0.80
C ALA A 218 17.65 5.36 0.87
N ALA A 219 17.39 4.40 1.76
CA ALA A 219 16.05 3.85 2.01
C ALA A 219 15.18 4.72 2.92
N ARG A 220 15.74 5.78 3.53
CA ARG A 220 15.01 6.68 4.41
C ARG A 220 14.26 7.74 3.61
N PRO A 221 13.04 8.12 4.02
CA PRO A 221 12.33 9.22 3.39
C PRO A 221 13.10 10.51 3.65
N ARG A 222 13.50 11.21 2.57
CA ARG A 222 14.09 12.55 2.71
C ARG A 222 12.98 13.55 3.04
N PRO A 223 13.18 14.51 3.94
CA PRO A 223 12.26 15.62 4.10
C PRO A 223 12.09 16.30 2.73
N ASN A 224 10.87 16.75 2.42
CA ASN A 224 10.52 17.31 1.11
C ASN A 224 11.54 18.37 0.70
N GLN A 225 12.49 17.99 -0.14
CA GLN A 225 13.28 18.95 -0.89
C GLN A 225 12.29 19.51 -1.90
N VAL A 226 11.88 20.75 -1.69
CA VAL A 226 11.33 21.58 -2.76
C VAL A 226 12.49 21.75 -3.74
N GLU A 227 12.73 20.76 -4.60
CA GLU A 227 13.79 20.82 -5.61
C GLU A 227 13.18 21.23 -6.94
N ASP A 228 13.67 22.38 -7.39
CA ASP A 228 13.59 23.03 -8.69
C ASP A 228 13.96 22.10 -9.87
N ASP A 229 13.15 21.08 -10.15
CA ASP A 229 13.24 20.34 -11.41
C ASP A 229 11.99 20.64 -12.25
N ALA A 230 12.08 21.75 -13.00
CA ALA A 230 11.20 22.15 -14.09
C ALA A 230 11.89 21.93 -15.45
#